data_AF-A0A929K8C8-F1
#
_entry.id   AF-A0A929K8C8-F1
#
_cell.length_a   1.000
_cell.length_b   1.000
_cell.length_c   1.000
_cell.angle_alpha   90.00
_cell.angle_beta   90.00
_cell.angle_gamma   90.00
#
_symmetry.space_group_name_H-M   'P 1'
#
loop_
_entity.id
_entity.type
_entity.pdbx_description
1 polymer ?
#
loop_
_entity_poly.entity_id
_entity_poly.type
_entity_poly.pdbx_seq_one_letter_code
_entity_poly.pdbx_strand_id
1 'polypeptide(L)'
;MTEETKANKPEKSVSKISLPKGKGAIMGIGEKFPANPFTGTGSFSVPIFTTPNRSDFYHQLALYYDSCAGNGPFGLGWSHSVPAISRKTEKCK
;
A
#
# COMPACT_ATOMS: atom_id res chain seq x y z
N MET A 1 -1.29 -44.71 17.33
CA MET A 1 -0.07 -43.91 17.05
C MET A 1 0.55 -44.44 15.77
N THR A 2 0.24 -43.80 14.65
CA THR A 2 1.12 -43.59 13.49
C THR A 2 0.35 -42.66 12.55
N GLU A 3 0.63 -41.37 12.66
CA GLU A 3 0.22 -40.33 11.71
C GLU A 3 0.91 -40.59 10.38
N GLU A 4 0.14 -40.73 9.30
CA GLU A 4 0.67 -40.51 7.95
C GLU A 4 0.72 -39.00 7.69
N THR A 5 1.93 -38.45 7.76
CA THR A 5 2.26 -37.11 7.28
C THR A 5 1.92 -36.97 5.79
N LYS A 6 0.83 -36.26 5.49
CA LYS A 6 0.42 -35.90 4.14
C LYS A 6 1.39 -34.84 3.59
N ALA A 7 2.26 -35.25 2.66
CA ALA A 7 3.16 -34.35 1.95
C ALA A 7 2.35 -33.31 1.13
N ASN A 8 2.49 -32.03 1.47
CA ASN A 8 1.89 -30.92 0.76
C ASN A 8 2.67 -30.67 -0.56
N LYS A 9 2.18 -31.23 -1.66
CA LYS A 9 2.73 -31.03 -3.01
C LYS A 9 2.20 -29.69 -3.54
N PRO A 10 3.05 -28.74 -3.95
CA PRO A 10 2.57 -27.48 -4.52
C PRO A 10 1.97 -27.77 -5.90
N GLU A 11 0.64 -27.85 -5.95
CA GLU A 11 -0.11 -28.11 -7.17
C GLU A 11 -0.14 -26.82 -8.00
N LYS A 12 0.60 -26.84 -9.11
CA LYS A 12 0.68 -25.71 -10.05
C LYS A 12 -0.64 -25.64 -10.82
N SER A 13 -1.50 -24.67 -10.47
CA SER A 13 -2.80 -24.49 -11.10
C SER A 13 -2.65 -24.12 -12.59
N VAL A 14 -3.42 -24.79 -13.44
CA VAL A 14 -3.49 -24.48 -14.88
C VAL A 14 -4.27 -23.18 -15.06
N SER A 15 -3.71 -22.26 -15.85
CA SER A 15 -4.34 -20.97 -16.16
C SER A 15 -5.64 -21.19 -16.93
N LYS A 16 -6.79 -21.04 -16.26
CA LYS A 16 -8.12 -21.11 -16.89
C LYS A 16 -8.57 -19.71 -17.27
N ILE A 17 -8.93 -19.52 -18.54
CA ILE A 17 -9.51 -18.27 -19.03
C ILE A 17 -10.99 -18.27 -18.63
N SER A 18 -11.41 -17.26 -17.87
CA SER A 18 -12.80 -17.08 -17.45
C SER A 18 -13.19 -15.61 -17.50
N LEU A 19 -14.44 -15.34 -17.84
CA LEU A 19 -14.99 -13.98 -17.81
C LEU A 19 -15.06 -13.46 -16.36
N PRO A 20 -14.76 -12.17 -16.12
CA PRO A 20 -14.93 -11.57 -14.81
C PRO A 20 -16.42 -11.59 -14.43
N LYS A 21 -16.74 -12.23 -13.31
CA LYS A 21 -18.09 -12.20 -12.76
C LYS A 21 -18.24 -10.89 -11.99
N GLY A 22 -19.21 -10.06 -12.37
CA GLY A 22 -19.54 -8.85 -11.62
C GLY A 22 -19.95 -9.19 -10.18
N LYS A 23 -19.43 -8.44 -9.21
CA LYS A 23 -19.87 -8.48 -7.81
C LYS A 23 -20.69 -7.22 -7.54
N GLY A 24 -21.86 -7.34 -6.91
CA GLY A 24 -22.77 -6.21 -6.63
C GLY A 24 -22.42 -5.35 -5.41
N ALA A 25 -21.20 -5.46 -4.87
CA ALA A 25 -20.78 -4.73 -3.68
C ALA A 25 -20.08 -3.42 -4.06
N ILE A 26 -20.53 -2.30 -3.50
CA ILE A 26 -19.82 -1.03 -3.55
C ILE A 26 -18.79 -1.05 -2.42
N MET A 27 -17.52 -0.94 -2.77
CA MET A 27 -16.41 -0.84 -1.80
C MET A 27 -15.74 0.53 -1.96
N GLY A 28 -15.44 1.18 -0.83
CA GLY A 28 -14.64 2.41 -0.81
C GLY A 28 -13.16 2.14 -1.09
N ILE A 29 -12.33 3.18 -0.97
CA ILE A 29 -10.90 3.11 -1.31
C ILE A 29 -10.03 2.43 -0.24
N GLY A 30 -10.65 1.88 0.81
CA GLY A 30 -9.92 1.25 1.93
C GLY A 30 -9.26 2.27 2.85
N GLU A 31 -9.81 3.48 2.94
CA GLU A 31 -9.31 4.54 3.79
C GLU A 31 -9.31 4.14 5.27
N LYS A 32 -8.18 4.37 5.94
CA LYS A 32 -8.01 4.13 7.38
C LYS A 32 -7.41 5.40 7.98
N PHE A 33 -8.03 5.89 9.04
CA PHE A 33 -7.55 7.03 9.82
C PHE A 33 -6.99 6.56 11.17
N PRO A 34 -5.72 6.14 11.24
CA PRO A 34 -5.05 5.90 12.50
C PRO A 34 -4.54 7.21 13.12
N ALA A 35 -4.72 7.36 14.43
CA ALA A 35 -3.97 8.35 15.21
C ALA A 35 -2.62 7.75 15.62
N ASN A 36 -1.55 8.52 15.54
CA ASN A 36 -0.25 8.11 16.08
C ASN A 36 -0.24 8.36 17.61
N PRO A 37 -0.21 7.30 18.45
CA PRO A 37 -0.34 7.46 19.90
C PRO A 37 0.88 8.13 20.55
N PHE A 38 2.03 8.15 19.88
CA PHE A 38 3.27 8.74 20.43
C PHE A 38 3.35 10.25 20.16
N THR A 39 2.99 10.69 18.95
CA THR A 39 3.04 12.11 18.54
C THR A 39 1.71 12.84 18.70
N GLY A 40 0.60 12.10 18.88
CA GLY A 40 -0.75 12.67 18.89
C GLY A 40 -1.20 13.18 17.51
N THR A 41 -0.48 12.87 16.44
CA THR A 41 -0.79 13.36 15.09
C THR A 41 -1.81 12.46 14.40
N GLY A 42 -2.67 13.07 13.58
CA GLY A 42 -3.58 12.36 12.70
C GLY A 42 -2.82 11.90 11.46
N SER A 43 -2.86 10.60 11.17
CA SER A 43 -2.29 10.04 9.95
C SER A 43 -3.40 9.49 9.06
N PHE A 44 -3.29 9.70 7.76
CA PHE A 44 -4.24 9.16 6.79
C PHE A 44 -3.52 8.66 5.55
N SER A 45 -4.00 7.55 4.97
CA SER A 45 -3.36 6.93 3.81
C SER A 45 -4.40 6.57 2.77
N VAL A 46 -4.24 7.09 1.56
CA VAL A 46 -5.07 6.79 0.40
C VAL A 46 -4.26 5.98 -0.61
N PRO A 47 -4.58 4.70 -0.84
CA PRO A 47 -3.89 3.90 -1.84
C PRO A 47 -4.25 4.37 -3.25
N ILE A 48 -3.24 4.44 -4.13
CA ILE A 48 -3.43 4.74 -5.55
C ILE A 48 -3.29 3.42 -6.30
N PHE A 49 -4.40 2.94 -6.84
CA PHE A 49 -4.44 1.65 -7.54
C PHE A 49 -3.89 1.79 -8.95
N THR A 50 -2.73 1.17 -9.19
CA THR A 50 -2.17 0.98 -10.52
C THR A 50 -2.53 -0.40 -11.06
N THR A 51 -2.67 -0.54 -12.37
CA THR A 51 -2.89 -1.85 -12.99
C THR A 51 -1.68 -2.76 -12.79
N PRO A 52 -1.87 -4.04 -12.43
CA PRO A 52 -0.77 -5.00 -12.35
C PRO A 52 -0.20 -5.26 -13.75
N ASN A 53 1.12 -5.23 -13.90
CA ASN A 53 1.81 -5.60 -15.14
C ASN A 53 2.19 -7.10 -15.12
N ARG A 54 2.95 -7.53 -16.12
CA ARG A 54 3.57 -8.86 -16.20
C ARG A 54 4.25 -9.20 -14.88
N SER A 55 4.02 -10.43 -14.41
CA SER A 55 4.62 -10.99 -13.20
C SER A 55 4.30 -10.24 -11.90
N ASP A 56 3.07 -9.70 -11.79
CA ASP A 56 2.60 -8.96 -10.62
C ASP A 56 3.48 -7.76 -10.23
N PHE A 57 4.25 -7.24 -11.19
CA PHE A 57 5.06 -6.06 -11.00
C PHE A 57 4.20 -4.80 -11.17
N TYR A 58 4.11 -3.98 -10.13
CA TYR A 58 3.48 -2.67 -10.19
C TYR A 58 4.07 -1.75 -9.11
N HIS A 59 3.87 -0.45 -9.29
CA HIS A 59 4.32 0.54 -8.32
C HIS A 59 3.27 0.63 -7.22
N GLN A 60 3.66 0.30 -5.98
CA GLN A 60 2.79 0.53 -4.83
C GLN A 60 2.84 2.02 -4.48
N LEU A 61 1.81 2.76 -4.88
CA LEU A 61 1.69 4.19 -4.65
C LEU A 61 0.61 4.46 -3.59
N ALA A 62 0.89 5.37 -2.66
CA ALA A 62 -0.08 5.83 -1.68
C ALA A 62 0.17 7.31 -1.35
N LEU A 63 -0.91 8.05 -1.16
CA LEU A 63 -0.88 9.43 -0.69
C LEU A 63 -1.01 9.41 0.84
N TYR A 64 -0.05 10.01 1.52
CA TYR A 64 0.03 10.05 2.98
C TYR A 64 -0.28 11.45 3.48
N TYR A 65 -1.05 11.52 4.54
CA TYR A 65 -1.32 12.74 5.29
C TYR A 65 -0.74 12.62 6.68
N ASP A 66 -0.07 13.68 7.13
CA ASP A 66 0.29 13.92 8.52
C ASP A 66 -0.05 15.37 8.87
N SER A 67 -0.82 15.57 9.94
CA SER A 67 -1.21 16.90 10.41
C SER A 67 -0.04 17.83 10.75
N CYS A 68 1.15 17.27 11.04
CA CYS A 68 2.37 18.03 11.33
C CYS A 68 3.30 18.20 10.12
N ALA A 69 2.98 17.60 8.97
CA ALA A 69 3.79 17.77 7.77
C ALA A 69 3.58 19.15 7.14
N GLY A 70 4.66 19.69 6.56
CA GLY A 70 4.68 21.01 5.92
C GLY A 70 3.94 21.05 4.59
N ASN A 71 4.10 22.15 3.87
CA ASN A 71 3.52 22.29 2.53
C ASN A 71 4.33 21.47 1.51
N GLY A 72 3.63 20.77 0.63
CA GLY A 72 4.21 19.96 -0.44
C GLY A 72 3.44 20.11 -1.75
N PRO A 73 3.85 19.38 -2.80
CA PRO A 73 3.20 19.44 -4.11
C PRO A 73 1.74 18.96 -4.11
N PHE A 74 1.32 18.24 -3.07
CA PHE A 74 -0.05 17.74 -2.89
C PHE A 74 -0.84 18.56 -1.86
N GLY A 75 -0.31 19.70 -1.43
CA GLY A 75 -0.91 20.57 -0.41
C GLY A 75 -0.29 20.38 0.98
N LEU A 76 -0.89 21.04 1.97
CA LEU A 76 -0.43 21.01 3.35
C LEU A 76 -0.69 19.65 3.99
N GLY A 77 0.32 19.08 4.66
CA GLY A 77 0.20 17.80 5.35
C GLY A 77 0.22 16.58 4.44
N TRP A 78 0.05 16.76 3.12
CA TRP A 78 0.02 15.69 2.14
C TRP A 78 1.39 15.44 1.52
N SER A 79 1.74 14.16 1.39
CA SER A 79 3.00 13.72 0.80
C SER A 79 2.83 12.40 0.06
N HIS A 80 3.69 12.16 -0.93
CA HIS A 80 3.81 10.89 -1.61
C HIS A 80 5.29 10.46 -1.54
N SER A 81 5.57 9.36 -0.86
CA SER A 81 6.95 8.89 -0.70
C SER A 81 7.37 8.10 -1.92
N VAL A 82 8.26 8.69 -2.70
CA VAL A 82 9.01 8.02 -3.78
C VAL A 82 10.44 7.80 -3.26
N PRO A 83 11.05 6.62 -3.47
CA PRO A 83 12.45 6.40 -3.10
C PRO A 83 13.36 7.48 -3.70
N ALA A 84 14.11 8.18 -2.84
CA ALA A 84 14.97 9.29 -3.25
C ALA A 84 16.28 9.29 -2.46
N ILE A 85 17.34 9.82 -3.09
CA ILE A 85 18.65 10.05 -2.46
C ILE A 85 18.80 11.56 -2.27
N SER A 86 18.96 12.00 -1.02
CA SER A 86 19.06 13.42 -0.66
C SER A 86 20.30 13.70 0.16
N ARG A 87 20.85 14.91 0.04
CA ARG A 87 21.95 15.37 0.89
C ARG A 87 21.41 15.82 2.25
N LYS A 88 22.12 15.49 3.32
CA LYS A 88 21.79 15.90 4.68
C LYS A 88 21.96 17.41 4.85
N THR A 89 20.88 18.13 5.12
CA THR A 89 20.87 19.62 5.27
C THR A 89 20.49 20.10 6.67
N GLU A 90 20.19 19.20 7.62
CA GLU A 90 19.72 19.56 8.97
C GLU A 90 20.74 20.33 9.84
N LYS A 91 22.02 20.35 9.46
CA LYS A 91 23.06 21.09 10.19
C LYS A 91 23.79 22.03 9.23
N CYS A 92 23.35 23.28 9.21
CA CYS A 92 24.18 24.39 8.76
C CYS A 92 24.99 24.86 9.98
N LYS A 93 26.31 24.92 9.82
CA LYS A 93 27.20 25.47 10.85
C LYS A 93 27.13 26.99 10.84
#